data_AF-A0A5N4E9B4-F1
#
_entry.id   AF-A0A5N4E9B4-F1
#
_cell.length_a   1.000
_cell.length_b   1.000
_cell.length_c   1.000
_cell.angle_alpha   90.00
_cell.angle_beta   90.00
_cell.angle_gamma   90.00
#
_symmetry.space_group_name_H-M   'P 1'
#
loop_
_entity.id
_entity.type
_entity.pdbx_description
1 polymer ?
#
loop_
_entity_poly.entity_id
_entity_poly.type
_entity_poly.pdbx_seq_one_letter_code
_entity_poly.pdbx_strand_id
1 'polypeptide(L)'
;MGIRLAHSQCLLHLVTSRFWKKLPVVTLNLHLYETQQEEKSKPISHYPTPYKKDLSFDIVELMEEIEKNTGFLPNIFQVLPYRPLEFRAFFSYYNAICNKETGQLSRADKELIIVKTSLANRCPYSVAVHSARYRVFLKNPVLSDQVCVNWRKSDLPAREKAMLEFALAVS
;
A
#
# COMPACT_ATOMS: atom_id res chain seq x y z
N MET A 1 63.09 -27.77 -16.39
CA MET A 1 63.45 -27.24 -15.05
C MET A 1 62.75 -25.89 -14.91
N GLY A 2 61.50 -25.89 -14.42
CA GLY A 2 60.62 -24.71 -14.40
C GLY A 2 60.10 -24.47 -12.98
N ILE A 3 60.17 -23.22 -12.55
CA ILE A 3 60.22 -22.75 -11.16
C ILE A 3 58.83 -22.70 -10.49
N ARG A 4 58.83 -22.97 -9.18
CA ARG A 4 57.68 -23.05 -8.26
C ARG A 4 57.02 -21.70 -7.95
N LEU A 5 55.73 -21.82 -7.61
CA LEU A 5 54.80 -20.86 -7.00
C LEU A 5 55.35 -20.08 -5.79
N ALA A 6 54.91 -18.83 -5.61
CA ALA A 6 54.75 -18.22 -4.29
C ALA A 6 53.68 -17.09 -4.30
N HIS A 7 52.79 -17.16 -3.31
CA HIS A 7 51.79 -16.16 -2.94
C HIS A 7 52.42 -14.81 -2.56
N SER A 8 51.74 -13.71 -2.91
CA SER A 8 52.06 -12.37 -2.41
C SER A 8 51.11 -12.01 -1.27
N GLN A 9 51.62 -12.10 -0.03
CA GLN A 9 51.18 -11.28 1.09
C GLN A 9 52.15 -10.11 1.21
N CYS A 10 51.64 -8.89 1.31
CA CYS A 10 52.44 -7.73 1.71
C CYS A 10 51.72 -6.99 2.85
N LEU A 11 52.28 -7.14 4.05
CA LEU A 11 52.05 -6.30 5.23
C LEU A 11 52.71 -4.94 5.03
N LEU A 12 52.10 -3.86 5.52
CA LEU A 12 52.73 -2.68 6.14
C LEU A 12 51.58 -1.75 6.62
N HIS A 13 51.23 -1.82 7.90
CA HIS A 13 51.74 -0.99 9.00
C HIS A 13 50.87 0.23 9.32
N LEU A 14 50.30 0.14 10.53
CA LEU A 14 49.71 1.19 11.34
C LEU A 14 50.61 2.44 11.38
N VAL A 15 50.07 3.61 11.04
CA VAL A 15 50.52 4.90 11.60
C VAL A 15 49.28 5.64 12.08
N THR A 16 49.07 5.58 13.38
CA THR A 16 48.24 6.50 14.13
C THR A 16 48.97 7.85 14.20
N SER A 17 48.28 8.96 13.94
CA SER A 17 48.30 10.12 14.84
C SER A 17 47.46 11.28 14.34
N ARG A 18 46.58 11.72 15.23
CA ARG A 18 46.38 13.14 15.58
C ARG A 18 45.95 14.08 14.45
N PHE A 19 44.73 13.95 13.91
CA PHE A 19 44.11 15.09 13.21
C PHE A 19 42.60 15.25 13.35
N TRP A 20 41.96 14.57 14.32
CA TRP A 20 40.49 14.61 14.48
C TRP A 20 40.01 15.08 15.87
N LYS A 21 40.85 15.80 16.62
CA LYS A 21 40.43 16.50 17.85
C LYS A 21 40.35 18.00 17.59
N LYS A 22 39.33 18.43 16.85
CA LYS A 22 38.78 19.81 16.79
C LYS A 22 37.72 19.90 15.68
N LEU A 23 36.65 19.12 15.80
CA LEU A 23 35.38 19.52 15.23
C LEU A 23 34.47 19.79 16.42
N PRO A 24 33.91 21.00 16.58
CA PRO A 24 32.90 21.21 17.60
C PRO A 24 31.76 20.27 17.27
N VAL A 25 31.43 19.39 18.23
CA VAL A 25 30.14 18.72 18.22
C VAL A 25 29.13 19.86 18.29
N VAL A 26 28.56 20.22 17.14
CA VAL A 26 27.36 21.04 17.10
C VAL A 26 26.32 20.16 17.78
N THR A 27 26.11 20.38 19.07
CA THR A 27 24.86 20.05 19.73
C THR A 27 23.80 20.84 18.97
N LEU A 28 23.25 20.23 17.92
CA LEU A 28 21.91 20.60 17.51
C LEU A 28 21.10 20.44 18.79
N ASN A 29 20.67 21.57 19.35
CA ASN A 29 19.56 21.59 20.28
C ASN A 29 18.40 20.97 19.52
N LEU A 30 18.29 19.65 19.59
CA LEU A 30 17.09 18.90 19.28
C LEU A 30 16.13 19.23 20.43
N HIS A 31 15.70 20.49 20.48
CA HIS A 31 14.42 20.82 21.04
C HIS A 31 13.45 20.10 20.11
N LEU A 32 13.15 18.85 20.47
CA LEU A 32 12.02 18.12 19.95
C LEU A 32 10.87 19.11 20.08
N TYR A 33 10.40 19.58 18.92
CA TYR A 33 9.23 20.41 18.85
C TYR A 33 8.12 19.50 19.38
N GLU A 34 7.79 19.63 20.66
CA GLU A 34 6.59 19.06 21.23
C GLU A 34 5.42 19.77 20.53
N THR A 35 4.98 19.20 19.42
CA THR A 35 3.69 19.56 18.83
C THR A 35 2.61 19.02 19.77
N GLN A 36 2.34 19.75 20.85
CA GLN A 36 1.04 19.70 21.52
C GLN A 36 0.05 20.51 20.67
N GLN A 37 -0.27 19.96 19.50
CA GLN A 37 -1.53 20.24 18.82
C GLN A 37 -2.11 18.89 18.46
N GLU A 38 -3.27 18.58 19.03
CA GLU A 38 -4.18 17.60 18.46
C GLU A 38 -4.53 18.14 17.07
N GLU A 39 -3.72 17.78 16.07
CA GLU A 39 -3.87 18.24 14.70
C GLU A 39 -5.25 17.76 14.27
N LYS A 40 -6.19 18.70 14.09
CA LYS A 40 -7.52 18.39 13.57
C LYS A 40 -7.31 17.81 12.18
N SER A 41 -7.27 16.49 12.11
CA SER A 41 -6.89 15.75 10.91
C SER A 41 -7.81 16.15 9.76
N LYS A 42 -7.25 16.20 8.56
CA LYS A 42 -8.02 16.54 7.36
C LYS A 42 -9.24 15.61 7.26
N PRO A 43 -10.41 16.14 6.88
CA PRO A 43 -11.62 15.33 6.79
C PRO A 43 -11.42 14.19 5.78
N ILE A 44 -11.89 12.99 6.12
CA ILE A 44 -11.75 11.78 5.29
C ILE A 44 -12.76 11.73 4.13
N SER A 45 -13.76 12.61 4.12
CA SER A 45 -14.82 12.73 3.12
C SER A 45 -15.43 14.13 3.14
N HIS A 46 -16.09 14.51 2.04
CA HIS A 46 -16.96 15.67 1.99
C HIS A 46 -18.31 15.45 2.71
N TYR A 47 -18.75 14.20 2.83
CA TYR A 47 -19.94 13.83 3.59
C TYR A 47 -19.59 13.56 5.06
N PRO A 48 -20.51 13.81 6.00
CA PRO A 48 -20.28 13.53 7.41
C PRO A 48 -20.16 12.03 7.66
N THR A 49 -19.28 11.65 8.59
CA THR A 49 -19.21 10.29 9.13
C THR A 49 -20.31 10.12 10.18
N PRO A 50 -21.26 9.18 10.01
CA PRO A 50 -22.31 8.95 11.01
C PRO A 50 -21.73 8.36 12.30
N TYR A 51 -22.37 8.62 13.44
CA TYR A 51 -21.99 7.97 14.69
C TYR A 51 -22.45 6.50 14.68
N LYS A 52 -21.58 5.57 15.13
CA LYS A 52 -21.89 4.13 15.15
C LYS A 52 -23.22 3.81 15.88
N LYS A 53 -23.56 4.55 16.95
CA LYS A 53 -24.79 4.38 17.74
C LYS A 53 -26.09 4.66 16.96
N ASP A 54 -25.99 5.45 15.88
CA ASP A 54 -27.14 5.86 15.06
C ASP A 54 -27.31 4.93 13.84
N LEU A 55 -26.43 3.93 13.68
CA LEU A 55 -26.47 2.95 12.59
C LEU A 55 -27.25 1.70 13.00
N SER A 56 -27.81 1.01 12.00
CA SER A 56 -28.45 -0.28 12.21
C SER A 56 -27.44 -1.37 12.60
N PHE A 57 -27.89 -2.35 13.39
CA PHE A 57 -27.05 -3.41 13.95
C PHE A 57 -26.20 -4.14 12.89
N ASP A 58 -26.81 -4.52 11.77
CA ASP A 58 -26.15 -5.24 10.68
C ASP A 58 -24.96 -4.47 10.05
N ILE A 59 -25.05 -3.14 10.01
CA ILE A 59 -23.98 -2.29 9.49
C ILE A 59 -22.84 -2.21 10.51
N VAL A 60 -23.17 -2.02 11.79
CA VAL A 60 -22.18 -1.94 12.87
C VAL A 60 -21.42 -3.27 12.98
N GLU A 61 -22.13 -4.39 12.97
CA GLU A 61 -21.56 -5.73 13.01
C GLU A 61 -20.56 -5.95 11.87
N LEU A 62 -20.93 -5.62 10.63
CA LEU A 62 -20.03 -5.73 9.48
C LEU A 62 -18.80 -4.82 9.59
N MET A 63 -18.96 -3.58 10.06
CA MET A 63 -17.84 -2.66 10.28
C MET A 63 -16.86 -3.21 11.33
N GLU A 64 -17.37 -3.75 12.44
CA GLU A 64 -16.57 -4.36 13.50
C GLU A 64 -15.86 -5.63 13.03
N GLU A 65 -16.52 -6.46 12.23
CA GLU A 65 -15.90 -7.64 11.63
C GLU A 65 -14.73 -7.25 10.72
N ILE A 66 -14.92 -6.25 9.85
CA ILE A 66 -13.86 -5.76 8.96
C ILE A 66 -12.68 -5.20 9.78
N GLU A 67 -12.97 -4.39 10.79
CA GLU A 67 -11.97 -3.79 11.67
C GLU A 67 -11.16 -4.87 12.41
N LYS A 68 -11.83 -5.90 12.93
CA LYS A 68 -11.19 -7.07 13.56
C LYS A 68 -10.31 -7.84 12.58
N ASN A 69 -10.78 -8.09 11.36
CA ASN A 69 -10.08 -8.91 10.37
C ASN A 69 -8.90 -8.19 9.71
N THR A 70 -8.95 -6.87 9.61
CA THR A 70 -7.92 -6.07 8.91
C THR A 70 -7.06 -5.22 9.83
N GLY A 71 -7.43 -5.09 11.11
CA GLY A 71 -6.72 -4.32 12.13
C GLY A 71 -7.06 -2.83 12.14
N PHE A 72 -7.90 -2.36 11.21
CA PHE A 72 -8.41 -0.99 11.15
C PHE A 72 -9.69 -0.94 10.30
N LEU A 73 -10.49 0.10 10.40
CA LEU A 73 -11.66 0.29 9.54
C LEU A 73 -11.33 1.24 8.36
N PRO A 74 -11.30 0.77 7.09
CA PRO A 74 -11.10 1.64 5.94
C PRO A 74 -12.07 2.83 5.91
N ASN A 75 -11.56 4.03 5.62
CA ASN A 75 -12.36 5.27 5.63
C ASN A 75 -13.67 5.19 4.83
N ILE A 76 -13.66 4.52 3.67
CA ILE A 76 -14.89 4.36 2.88
C ILE A 76 -15.99 3.63 3.65
N PHE A 77 -15.64 2.67 4.52
CA PHE A 77 -16.60 1.94 5.35
C PHE A 77 -17.01 2.72 6.61
N GLN A 78 -16.29 3.77 6.97
CA GLN A 78 -16.72 4.72 8.00
C GLN A 78 -17.77 5.70 7.43
N VAL A 79 -17.59 6.13 6.17
CA VAL A 79 -18.38 7.20 5.56
C VAL A 79 -19.63 6.68 4.86
N LEU A 80 -19.52 5.58 4.11
CA LEU A 80 -20.62 5.02 3.30
C LEU A 80 -21.89 4.68 4.11
N PRO A 81 -21.82 4.27 5.40
CA PRO A 81 -23.01 4.13 6.24
C PRO A 81 -23.89 5.38 6.36
N TYR A 82 -23.40 6.57 6.00
CA TYR A 82 -24.24 7.77 5.86
C TYR A 82 -25.42 7.55 4.91
N ARG A 83 -25.27 6.59 3.98
CA ARG A 83 -26.30 6.10 3.06
C ARG A 83 -26.49 4.58 3.25
N PRO A 84 -27.28 4.12 4.24
CA PRO A 84 -27.35 2.71 4.64
C PRO A 84 -27.77 1.74 3.53
N LEU A 85 -28.64 2.17 2.61
CA LEU A 85 -29.05 1.34 1.47
C LEU A 85 -27.92 1.18 0.45
N GLU A 86 -27.18 2.25 0.18
CA GLU A 86 -26.02 2.23 -0.72
C GLU A 86 -24.88 1.40 -0.13
N PHE A 87 -24.66 1.48 1.19
CA PHE A 87 -23.71 0.62 1.90
C PHE A 87 -24.01 -0.87 1.68
N ARG A 88 -25.26 -1.29 1.88
CA ARG A 88 -25.67 -2.69 1.67
C ARG A 88 -25.49 -3.11 0.22
N ALA A 89 -25.96 -2.28 -0.72
CA ALA A 89 -25.83 -2.54 -2.15
C ALA A 89 -24.35 -2.68 -2.56
N PHE A 90 -23.48 -1.81 -2.05
CA PHE A 90 -22.04 -1.89 -2.27
C PHE A 90 -21.48 -3.23 -1.83
N PHE A 91 -21.76 -3.68 -0.59
CA PHE A 91 -21.22 -4.94 -0.09
C PHE A 91 -21.80 -6.16 -0.82
N SER A 92 -23.08 -6.15 -1.17
CA SER A 92 -23.67 -7.20 -2.00
C SER A 92 -22.95 -7.32 -3.35
N TYR A 93 -22.71 -6.19 -4.03
CA TYR A 93 -22.02 -6.17 -5.31
C TYR A 93 -20.53 -6.54 -5.19
N TYR A 94 -19.84 -5.97 -4.19
CA TYR A 94 -18.45 -6.27 -3.89
C TYR A 94 -18.26 -7.76 -3.60
N ASN A 95 -19.13 -8.38 -2.81
CA ASN A 95 -19.03 -9.80 -2.50
C ASN A 95 -19.25 -10.66 -3.76
N ALA A 96 -20.25 -10.30 -4.58
CA ALA A 96 -20.55 -11.00 -5.81
C ALA A 96 -19.40 -10.96 -6.84
N ILE A 97 -18.51 -9.97 -6.78
CA ILE A 97 -17.39 -9.83 -7.73
C ILE A 97 -16.04 -10.15 -7.11
N CYS A 98 -15.68 -9.48 -6.01
CA CYS A 98 -14.37 -9.56 -5.40
C CYS A 98 -14.21 -10.84 -4.58
N ASN A 99 -15.24 -11.23 -3.83
CA ASN A 99 -15.18 -12.37 -2.91
C ASN A 99 -15.73 -13.68 -3.50
N LYS A 100 -16.35 -13.67 -4.68
CA LYS A 100 -16.78 -14.92 -5.33
C LYS A 100 -15.61 -15.88 -5.54
N GLU A 101 -15.88 -17.16 -5.32
CA GLU A 101 -14.93 -18.27 -5.50
C GLU A 101 -14.93 -18.81 -6.93
N THR A 102 -15.92 -18.43 -7.74
CA THR A 102 -16.07 -18.89 -9.12
C THR A 102 -15.33 -17.99 -10.13
N GLY A 103 -14.94 -18.58 -11.27
CA GLY A 103 -14.25 -17.91 -12.36
C GLY A 103 -12.74 -18.17 -12.37
N GLN A 104 -12.02 -17.51 -13.28
CA GLN A 104 -10.59 -17.74 -13.52
C GLN A 104 -9.69 -16.58 -13.07
N LEU A 105 -10.27 -15.54 -12.46
CA LEU A 105 -9.53 -14.41 -11.91
C LEU A 105 -9.24 -14.66 -10.43
N SER A 106 -7.95 -14.72 -10.09
CA SER A 106 -7.49 -14.78 -8.71
C SER A 106 -7.79 -13.47 -7.96
N ARG A 107 -7.66 -13.47 -6.62
CA ARG A 107 -7.75 -12.23 -5.84
C ARG A 107 -6.68 -11.20 -6.27
N ALA A 108 -5.48 -11.66 -6.60
CA ALA A 108 -4.42 -10.81 -7.11
C ALA A 108 -4.77 -10.21 -8.48
N ASP A 109 -5.38 -10.98 -9.38
CA ASP A 109 -5.83 -10.47 -10.69
C ASP A 109 -6.89 -9.37 -10.54
N LYS A 110 -7.86 -9.57 -9.64
CA LYS A 110 -8.92 -8.59 -9.38
C LYS A 110 -8.33 -7.28 -8.84
N GLU A 111 -7.45 -7.36 -7.84
CA GLU A 111 -6.77 -6.17 -7.30
C GLU A 111 -5.87 -5.49 -8.35
N LEU A 112 -5.20 -6.25 -9.22
CA LEU A 112 -4.38 -5.70 -10.30
C LEU A 112 -5.21 -4.87 -11.29
N ILE A 113 -6.38 -5.38 -11.70
CA ILE A 113 -7.34 -4.64 -12.52
C ILE A 113 -7.76 -3.37 -11.79
N ILE A 114 -8.18 -3.46 -10.53
CA ILE A 114 -8.67 -2.31 -9.74
C ILE A 114 -7.59 -1.24 -9.60
N VAL A 115 -6.34 -1.62 -9.31
CA VAL A 115 -5.21 -0.67 -9.23
C VAL A 115 -5.05 0.07 -10.56
N LYS A 116 -5.08 -0.67 -11.68
CA LYS A 116 -4.84 -0.06 -12.99
C LYS A 116 -5.95 0.87 -13.44
N THR A 117 -7.20 0.50 -13.24
CA THR A 117 -8.35 1.37 -13.54
C THR A 117 -8.41 2.57 -12.59
N SER A 118 -8.07 2.39 -11.31
CA SER A 118 -7.96 3.50 -10.35
C SER A 118 -6.89 4.53 -10.74
N LEU A 119 -5.74 4.07 -11.26
CA LEU A 119 -4.71 4.95 -11.80
C LEU A 119 -5.20 5.72 -13.04
N ALA A 120 -5.91 5.05 -13.95
CA ALA A 120 -6.49 5.70 -15.14
C ALA A 120 -7.52 6.77 -14.73
N ASN A 121 -8.32 6.48 -13.70
CA ASN A 121 -9.32 7.38 -13.14
C ASN A 121 -8.76 8.42 -12.16
N ARG A 122 -7.43 8.45 -11.95
CA ARG A 122 -6.75 9.39 -11.04
C ARG A 122 -7.33 9.39 -9.62
N CYS A 123 -7.67 8.21 -9.10
CA CYS A 123 -8.24 8.05 -7.77
C CYS A 123 -7.16 7.63 -6.74
N PRO A 124 -6.53 8.57 -6.02
CA PRO A 124 -5.42 8.26 -5.12
C PRO A 124 -5.81 7.36 -3.95
N TYR A 125 -7.04 7.50 -3.43
CA TYR A 125 -7.54 6.65 -2.34
C TYR A 125 -7.57 5.17 -2.76
N SER A 126 -8.20 4.88 -3.90
CA SER A 126 -8.29 3.52 -4.42
C SER A 126 -6.91 2.96 -4.78
N VAL A 127 -6.02 3.77 -5.37
CA VAL A 127 -4.64 3.34 -5.66
C VAL A 127 -3.91 2.93 -4.37
N ALA A 128 -4.02 3.72 -3.29
CA ALA A 128 -3.35 3.41 -2.03
C ALA A 128 -3.88 2.10 -1.42
N VAL A 129 -5.20 1.93 -1.34
CA VAL A 129 -5.84 0.75 -0.72
C VAL A 129 -5.60 -0.52 -1.55
N HIS A 130 -5.88 -0.47 -2.85
CA HIS A 130 -5.84 -1.64 -3.70
C HIS A 130 -4.41 -2.06 -4.07
N SER A 131 -3.44 -1.12 -4.14
CA SER A 131 -2.03 -1.50 -4.29
C SER A 131 -1.51 -2.23 -3.05
N ALA A 132 -1.95 -1.84 -1.84
CA ALA A 132 -1.60 -2.53 -0.61
C ALA A 132 -2.17 -3.95 -0.58
N ARG A 133 -3.44 -4.12 -0.96
CA ARG A 133 -4.05 -5.45 -1.09
C ARG A 133 -3.39 -6.30 -2.16
N TYR A 134 -3.05 -5.71 -3.31
CA TYR A 134 -2.33 -6.40 -4.36
C TYR A 134 -0.98 -6.94 -3.86
N ARG A 135 -0.22 -6.15 -3.08
CA ARG A 135 1.02 -6.62 -2.44
C ARG A 135 0.79 -7.84 -1.55
N VAL A 136 -0.29 -7.84 -0.76
CA VAL A 136 -0.64 -8.97 0.13
C VAL A 136 -0.99 -10.23 -0.66
N PHE A 137 -1.84 -10.13 -1.68
CA PHE A 137 -2.26 -11.30 -2.45
C PHE A 137 -1.18 -11.84 -3.38
N LEU A 138 -0.42 -10.96 -4.02
CA LEU A 138 0.64 -11.34 -4.95
C LEU A 138 1.91 -11.83 -4.23
N LYS A 139 2.14 -11.37 -3.00
CA LYS A 139 3.38 -11.61 -2.22
C LYS A 139 4.65 -11.13 -2.94
N ASN A 140 4.52 -10.13 -3.82
CA ASN A 140 5.64 -9.46 -4.48
C ASN A 140 5.42 -7.94 -4.44
N PRO A 141 5.99 -7.24 -3.45
CA PRO A 141 5.75 -5.80 -3.28
C PRO A 141 6.34 -4.96 -4.42
N VAL A 142 7.49 -5.35 -4.96
CA VAL A 142 8.18 -4.64 -6.05
C VAL A 142 7.31 -4.55 -7.29
N LEU A 143 6.65 -5.65 -7.66
CA LEU A 143 5.79 -5.68 -8.84
C LEU A 143 4.56 -4.75 -8.70
N SER A 144 4.02 -4.58 -7.48
CA SER A 144 2.93 -3.62 -7.23
C SER A 144 3.37 -2.18 -7.54
N ASP A 145 4.56 -1.81 -7.10
CA ASP A 145 5.09 -0.46 -7.30
C ASP A 145 5.45 -0.22 -8.78
N GLN A 146 6.03 -1.23 -9.46
CA GLN A 146 6.25 -1.18 -10.91
C GLN A 146 4.95 -0.95 -11.68
N VAL A 147 3.86 -1.65 -11.32
CA VAL A 147 2.54 -1.46 -11.94
C VAL A 147 2.01 -0.06 -11.72
N CYS A 148 2.17 0.48 -10.49
CA CYS A 148 1.73 1.83 -10.15
C CYS A 148 2.47 2.91 -10.94
N VAL A 149 3.77 2.73 -11.18
CA VAL A 149 4.60 3.67 -11.95
C VAL A 149 4.40 3.49 -13.46
N ASN A 150 4.62 2.28 -13.98
CA ASN A 150 4.48 1.98 -15.40
C ASN A 150 4.31 0.46 -15.64
N TRP A 151 3.08 -0.02 -15.61
CA TRP A 151 2.72 -1.41 -15.88
C TRP A 151 3.19 -1.96 -17.26
N ARG A 152 3.45 -1.10 -18.26
CA ARG A 152 3.97 -1.58 -19.56
C ARG A 152 5.43 -2.02 -19.47
N LYS A 153 6.17 -1.41 -18.53
CA LYS A 153 7.58 -1.71 -18.23
C LYS A 153 7.75 -2.60 -17.00
N SER A 154 6.66 -3.10 -16.41
CA SER A 154 6.76 -4.00 -15.26
C SER A 154 7.04 -5.44 -15.69
N ASP A 155 7.43 -6.24 -14.70
CA ASP A 155 7.68 -7.68 -14.83
C ASP A 155 6.40 -8.51 -14.87
N LEU A 156 5.25 -7.89 -15.20
CA LEU A 156 3.99 -8.61 -15.38
C LEU A 156 4.11 -9.60 -16.55
N PRO A 157 3.58 -10.83 -16.40
CA PRO A 157 3.48 -11.76 -17.52
C PRO A 157 2.52 -11.27 -18.60
N ALA A 158 2.58 -11.91 -19.77
CA ALA A 158 1.77 -11.53 -20.93
C ALA A 158 0.26 -11.61 -20.66
N ARG A 159 -0.20 -12.60 -19.88
CA ARG A 159 -1.61 -12.77 -19.49
C ARG A 159 -2.14 -11.55 -18.74
N GLU A 160 -1.42 -11.10 -17.73
CA GLU A 160 -1.79 -9.98 -16.88
C GLU A 160 -1.72 -8.66 -17.64
N LYS A 161 -0.73 -8.51 -18.53
CA LYS A 161 -0.66 -7.36 -19.43
C LYS A 161 -1.89 -7.29 -20.35
N ALA A 162 -2.26 -8.40 -21.00
CA ALA A 162 -3.46 -8.45 -21.84
C ALA A 162 -4.75 -8.17 -21.03
N MET A 163 -4.84 -8.69 -19.81
CA MET A 163 -5.94 -8.39 -18.89
C MET A 163 -6.05 -6.89 -18.59
N LEU A 164 -4.92 -6.22 -18.36
CA LEU A 164 -4.89 -4.77 -18.13
C LEU A 164 -5.21 -3.95 -19.38
N GLU A 165 -4.78 -4.40 -20.56
CA GLU A 165 -5.16 -3.77 -21.84
C GLU A 165 -6.67 -3.77 -22.03
N PHE A 166 -7.30 -4.93 -21.83
CA PHE A 166 -8.75 -5.05 -21.92
C PHE A 166 -9.45 -4.17 -20.88
N ALA A 167 -9.03 -4.23 -19.61
CA ALA A 167 -9.63 -3.44 -18.55
C ALA A 167 -9.60 -1.94 -18.88
N LEU A 168 -8.48 -1.44 -19.39
CA LEU A 168 -8.33 -0.03 -19.79
C LEU A 168 -9.15 0.35 -21.02
N ALA A 169 -9.38 -0.58 -21.94
CA ALA A 169 -10.17 -0.33 -23.13
C ALA A 169 -11.67 -0.15 -22.83
N VAL A 170 -12.16 -0.72 -21.71
CA VAL A 170 -13.57 -0.66 -21.28
C VAL A 170 -13.80 0.24 -20.06
N SER A 171 -12.77 0.96 -19.61
CA SER A 171 -12.84 1.87 -18.45
C SER A 171 -13.25 3.29 -18.83
#